data_AF-A0A0R2I2I1-F1
#
_entry.id   AF-A0A0R2I2I1-F1
#
_cell.length_a   1.000
_cell.length_b   1.000
_cell.length_c   1.000
_cell.angle_alpha   90.00
_cell.angle_beta   90.00
_cell.angle_gamma   90.00
#
_symmetry.space_group_name_H-M   'P 1'
#
loop_
_entity.id
_entity.type
_entity.pdbx_description
1 polymer ?
#
loop_
_entity_poly.entity_id
_entity_poly.type
_entity_poly.pdbx_seq_one_letter_code
_entity_poly.pdbx_strand_id
1 'polypeptide(L)'
;MKRAGFTLLESMLVLLLITISFTISWPHFTHNWDQFRQDQFFRRLKSEWQLTQSNAKDHHEATQISFLNDRIHFDNEHYHHCLNLPKKLKVRDHTDLTMHADGYVRPCTWEFCSELDHHVYYMRVQMAWGGYRIEKGGLYSS
;
A
#
# COMPACT_ATOMS: atom_id res chain seq x y z
N MET A 1 -35.65 -21.63 46.44
CA MET A 1 -35.22 -21.02 45.16
C MET A 1 -33.84 -21.55 44.82
N LYS A 2 -33.74 -22.54 43.91
CA LYS A 2 -32.43 -23.10 43.50
C LYS A 2 -31.79 -22.11 42.53
N ARG A 3 -30.79 -21.36 42.98
CA ARG A 3 -29.90 -20.61 42.08
C ARG A 3 -29.09 -21.66 41.33
N ALA A 4 -29.43 -21.90 40.07
CA ALA A 4 -28.56 -22.60 39.14
C ALA A 4 -27.32 -21.72 38.95
N GLY A 5 -26.38 -21.82 39.89
CA GLY A 5 -25.03 -21.31 39.69
C GLY A 5 -24.49 -22.09 38.51
N PHE A 6 -24.40 -21.41 37.36
CA PHE A 6 -23.75 -21.89 36.15
C PHE A 6 -22.48 -22.65 36.58
N THR A 7 -22.45 -23.95 36.31
CA THR A 7 -21.47 -24.86 36.91
C THR A 7 -20.08 -24.36 36.52
N LEU A 8 -19.15 -24.22 37.48
CA LEU A 8 -17.76 -23.75 37.22
C LEU A 8 -17.13 -24.42 35.99
N LEU A 9 -17.46 -25.69 35.79
CA LEU A 9 -17.06 -26.52 34.66
C LEU A 9 -17.56 -25.98 33.30
N GLU A 10 -18.80 -25.52 33.24
CA GLU A 10 -19.40 -24.91 32.06
C GLU A 10 -18.76 -23.55 31.76
N SER A 11 -18.50 -22.74 32.79
CA SER A 11 -17.77 -21.49 32.66
C SER A 11 -16.33 -21.70 32.17
N MET A 12 -15.65 -22.76 32.61
CA MET A 12 -14.32 -23.14 32.11
C MET A 12 -14.35 -23.57 30.64
N LEU A 13 -15.37 -24.34 30.24
CA LEU A 13 -15.54 -24.76 28.85
C LEU A 13 -15.82 -23.56 27.94
N VAL A 14 -16.68 -22.63 28.36
CA VAL A 14 -16.97 -21.39 27.63
C VAL A 14 -15.71 -20.53 27.51
N LEU A 15 -14.93 -20.38 28.60
CA LEU A 15 -13.69 -19.60 28.57
C LEU A 15 -12.64 -20.22 27.62
N LEU A 16 -12.52 -21.55 27.61
CA LEU A 16 -11.65 -22.28 26.70
C LEU A 16 -12.05 -22.02 25.24
N LEU A 17 -13.34 -22.13 24.92
CA LEU A 17 -13.87 -21.89 23.58
C LEU A 17 -13.64 -20.44 23.13
N ILE A 18 -13.86 -19.47 24.02
CA ILE A 18 -13.57 -18.06 23.75
C ILE A 18 -12.07 -17.87 23.47
N THR A 19 -11.19 -18.45 24.30
CA THR A 19 -9.73 -18.32 24.14
C THR A 19 -9.24 -18.93 22.81
N ILE A 20 -9.76 -20.10 22.42
CA ILE A 20 -9.46 -20.72 21.12
C ILE A 20 -9.98 -19.86 19.97
N SER A 21 -11.19 -19.31 20.10
CA SER A 21 -11.77 -18.44 19.07
C SER A 21 -10.97 -17.14 18.86
N PHE A 22 -10.45 -16.55 19.94
CA PHE A 22 -9.62 -15.35 19.89
C PHE A 22 -8.23 -15.62 19.30
N THR A 23 -7.60 -16.73 19.66
CA THR A 23 -6.26 -17.09 19.17
C THR A 23 -6.24 -17.37 17.66
N ILE A 24 -7.32 -17.92 17.11
CA ILE A 24 -7.46 -18.14 15.65
C ILE A 24 -7.84 -16.84 14.93
N SER A 25 -8.77 -16.04 15.48
CA SER A 25 -9.26 -14.83 14.77
C SER A 25 -8.21 -13.72 14.66
N TRP A 26 -7.35 -13.56 15.68
CA TRP A 26 -6.38 -12.46 15.74
C TRP A 26 -5.40 -12.41 14.56
N PRO A 27 -4.65 -13.48 14.22
CA PRO A 27 -3.69 -13.46 13.10
C PRO A 27 -4.37 -13.28 11.74
N HIS A 28 -5.56 -13.86 11.54
CA HIS A 28 -6.33 -13.68 10.31
C HIS A 28 -6.79 -12.23 10.13
N PHE A 29 -7.20 -11.57 11.22
CA PHE A 29 -7.56 -10.16 11.18
C PHE A 29 -6.37 -9.29 10.80
N THR A 30 -5.20 -9.48 11.42
CA THR A 30 -4.01 -8.67 11.11
C THR A 30 -3.56 -8.79 9.65
N HIS A 31 -3.63 -10.00 9.08
CA HIS A 31 -3.26 -10.23 7.68
C HIS A 31 -4.21 -9.51 6.71
N ASN A 32 -5.53 -9.64 6.93
CA ASN A 32 -6.53 -8.97 6.10
C ASN A 32 -6.43 -7.44 6.19
N TRP A 33 -6.10 -6.91 7.37
CA TRP A 33 -5.91 -5.47 7.56
C TRP A 33 -4.69 -4.94 6.81
N ASP A 34 -3.57 -5.65 6.83
CA ASP A 34 -2.37 -5.22 6.12
C ASP A 34 -2.56 -5.31 4.59
N GLN A 35 -3.27 -6.32 4.06
CA GLN A 35 -3.67 -6.35 2.64
C GLN A 35 -4.54 -5.15 2.27
N PHE A 36 -5.55 -4.84 3.09
CA PHE A 36 -6.41 -3.67 2.88
C PHE A 36 -5.60 -2.37 2.86
N ARG A 37 -4.58 -2.22 3.72
CA ARG A 37 -3.69 -1.04 3.73
C ARG A 37 -2.84 -0.95 2.48
N GLN A 38 -2.38 -2.07 1.93
CA GLN A 38 -1.64 -2.09 0.66
C GLN A 38 -2.54 -1.67 -0.51
N ASP A 39 -3.75 -2.21 -0.60
CA ASP A 39 -4.72 -1.82 -1.62
C ASP A 39 -5.09 -0.34 -1.52
N GLN A 40 -5.30 0.15 -0.30
CA GLN A 40 -5.59 1.56 -0.06
C GLN A 40 -4.42 2.45 -0.48
N PHE A 41 -3.17 2.02 -0.22
CA PHE A 41 -1.97 2.72 -0.66
C PHE A 41 -1.92 2.81 -2.19
N PHE A 42 -2.12 1.71 -2.91
CA PHE A 42 -2.10 1.72 -4.38
C PHE A 42 -3.22 2.59 -4.98
N ARG A 43 -4.42 2.59 -4.36
CA ARG A 43 -5.51 3.49 -4.76
C ARG A 43 -5.14 4.97 -4.54
N ARG A 44 -4.56 5.31 -3.40
CA ARG A 44 -4.08 6.67 -3.11
C ARG A 44 -2.99 7.09 -4.08
N LEU A 45 -2.01 6.22 -4.31
CA LEU A 45 -0.95 6.45 -5.29
C LEU A 45 -1.52 6.76 -6.67
N LYS A 46 -2.58 6.03 -7.08
CA LYS A 46 -3.26 6.28 -8.36
C LYS A 46 -3.94 7.63 -8.40
N SER A 47 -4.64 7.98 -7.32
CA SER A 47 -5.32 9.26 -7.19
C SER A 47 -4.33 10.42 -7.23
N GLU A 48 -3.26 10.36 -6.43
CA GLU A 48 -2.24 11.41 -6.39
C GLU A 48 -1.53 11.54 -7.75
N TRP A 49 -1.18 10.42 -8.39
CA TRP A 49 -0.58 10.44 -9.72
C TRP A 49 -1.46 11.14 -10.76
N GLN A 50 -2.76 10.84 -10.76
CA GLN A 50 -3.72 11.48 -11.66
C GLN A 50 -3.90 12.97 -11.35
N LEU A 51 -3.90 13.34 -10.07
CA LEU A 51 -3.99 14.72 -9.64
C LEU A 51 -2.73 15.51 -10.06
N THR A 52 -1.54 14.96 -9.82
CA THR A 52 -0.27 15.55 -10.26
C THR A 52 -0.24 15.71 -11.77
N GLN A 53 -0.76 14.74 -12.53
CA GLN A 53 -0.83 14.85 -13.98
C GLN A 53 -1.80 15.92 -14.48
N SER A 54 -2.95 16.11 -13.83
CA SER A 54 -3.85 17.22 -14.13
C SER A 54 -3.17 18.54 -13.79
N ASN A 55 -2.60 18.66 -12.59
CA ASN A 55 -1.93 19.88 -12.13
C ASN A 55 -0.76 20.25 -13.04
N ALA A 56 0.06 19.28 -13.47
CA ALA A 56 1.15 19.52 -14.39
C ALA A 56 0.67 20.14 -15.72
N LYS A 57 -0.45 19.65 -16.26
CA LYS A 57 -1.07 20.18 -17.50
C LYS A 57 -1.73 21.55 -17.30
N ASP A 58 -2.43 21.73 -16.19
CA ASP A 58 -3.17 22.96 -15.89
C ASP A 58 -2.20 24.11 -15.56
N HIS A 59 -1.15 23.83 -14.78
CA HIS A 59 -0.16 24.81 -14.33
C HIS A 59 1.09 24.90 -15.21
N HIS A 60 1.25 23.99 -16.19
CA HIS A 60 2.44 23.90 -17.07
C HIS A 60 3.76 23.77 -16.29
N GLU A 61 3.72 23.11 -15.13
CA GLU A 61 4.87 22.92 -14.25
C GLU A 61 5.27 21.45 -14.15
N ALA A 62 6.58 21.20 -14.12
CA ALA A 62 7.11 19.87 -13.96
C ALA A 62 7.11 19.46 -12.48
N THR A 63 6.55 18.29 -12.15
CA THR A 63 6.58 17.75 -10.78
C THR A 63 7.66 16.69 -10.66
N GLN A 64 8.54 16.82 -9.66
CA GLN A 64 9.52 15.82 -9.33
C GLN A 64 8.90 14.77 -8.40
N ILE A 65 9.04 13.51 -8.80
CA ILE A 65 8.56 12.36 -8.03
C ILE A 65 9.78 11.60 -7.57
N SER A 66 10.09 11.69 -6.28
CA SER A 66 11.26 11.05 -5.68
C SER A 66 10.85 10.07 -4.58
N PHE A 67 11.71 9.10 -4.31
CA PHE A 67 11.50 8.16 -3.22
C PHE A 67 12.55 8.41 -2.13
N LEU A 68 12.10 8.78 -0.93
CA LEU A 68 12.97 9.09 0.20
C LEU A 68 12.38 8.55 1.50
N ASN A 69 13.18 7.82 2.28
CA ASN A 69 12.82 7.35 3.63
C ASN A 69 11.48 6.60 3.70
N ASP A 70 11.24 5.65 2.79
CA ASP A 70 9.97 4.90 2.68
C ASP A 70 8.74 5.79 2.42
N ARG A 71 8.95 6.92 1.74
CA ARG A 71 7.90 7.83 1.29
C ARG A 71 8.09 8.19 -0.16
N ILE A 72 6.98 8.26 -0.89
CA ILE A 72 6.95 8.82 -2.25
C ILE A 72 6.61 10.29 -2.11
N HIS A 73 7.50 11.13 -2.59
CA HIS A 73 7.41 12.58 -2.56
C HIS A 73 7.01 13.09 -3.95
N PHE A 74 5.97 13.93 -3.99
CA PHE A 74 5.51 14.66 -5.17
C PHE A 74 5.77 16.14 -4.88
N ASP A 75 6.88 16.66 -5.41
CA ASP A 75 7.34 18.02 -5.15
C ASP A 75 7.35 18.83 -6.44
N ASN A 76 6.69 19.99 -6.38
CA ASN A 76 6.68 21.04 -7.39
C ASN A 76 6.67 22.39 -6.65
N GLU A 77 6.98 23.51 -7.33
CA GLU A 77 7.02 24.85 -6.74
C GLU A 77 5.74 25.24 -5.98
N HIS A 78 4.59 24.72 -6.39
CA HIS A 78 3.28 25.00 -5.78
C HIS A 78 2.61 23.81 -5.11
N TYR A 79 3.19 22.61 -5.20
CA TYR A 79 2.55 21.37 -4.75
C TYR A 79 3.55 20.43 -4.09
N HIS A 80 3.36 20.20 -2.79
CA HIS A 80 4.17 19.29 -1.99
C HIS A 80 3.26 18.26 -1.33
N HIS A 81 3.31 17.02 -1.80
CA HIS A 81 2.56 15.94 -1.19
C HIS A 81 3.43 14.70 -1.00
N CYS A 82 3.24 13.99 0.12
CA CYS A 82 3.98 12.78 0.41
C CYS A 82 3.04 11.62 0.75
N LEU A 83 3.36 10.44 0.20
CA LEU A 83 2.66 9.20 0.48
C LEU A 83 3.59 8.27 1.26
N ASN A 84 3.20 7.92 2.48
CA ASN A 84 3.92 6.96 3.31
C ASN A 84 3.70 5.53 2.79
N LEU A 85 4.77 4.76 2.68
CA LEU A 85 4.64 3.35 2.35
C LEU A 85 4.07 2.54 3.52
N PRO A 86 3.27 1.50 3.24
CA PRO A 86 2.88 0.52 4.25
C PRO A 86 4.13 -0.18 4.81
N LYS A 87 4.16 -0.44 6.12
CA LYS A 87 5.29 -1.08 6.82
C LYS A 87 5.72 -2.44 6.21
N LYS A 88 4.80 -3.12 5.51
CA LYS A 88 5.00 -4.44 4.90
C LYS A 88 5.31 -4.38 3.40
N LEU A 89 5.48 -3.17 2.85
CA LEU A 89 5.83 -2.94 1.45
C LEU A 89 7.17 -2.19 1.41
N LYS A 90 8.16 -2.79 0.77
CA LYS A 90 9.49 -2.20 0.59
C LYS A 90 9.73 -1.88 -0.87
N VAL A 91 10.45 -0.82 -1.17
CA VAL A 91 10.92 -0.54 -2.52
C VAL A 91 12.29 -1.16 -2.67
N ARG A 92 12.44 -2.06 -3.65
CA ARG A 92 13.72 -2.69 -3.97
C ARG A 92 14.49 -1.86 -5.00
N ASP A 93 13.79 -1.41 -6.03
CA ASP A 93 14.37 -0.60 -7.10
C ASP A 93 13.44 0.57 -7.43
N HIS A 94 14.02 1.76 -7.46
CA HIS A 94 13.35 2.98 -7.84
C HIS A 94 14.29 3.85 -8.63
N THR A 95 13.70 4.62 -9.53
CA THR A 95 14.38 5.71 -10.22
C THR A 95 13.56 6.96 -9.96
N ASP A 96 14.23 8.07 -9.65
CA ASP A 96 13.55 9.35 -9.56
C ASP A 96 12.93 9.71 -10.92
N LEU A 97 11.72 10.24 -10.87
CA LEU A 97 10.99 10.64 -12.05
C LEU A 97 10.71 12.12 -12.04
N THR A 98 10.59 12.67 -13.24
CA THR A 98 10.03 13.99 -13.47
C THR A 98 8.82 13.82 -14.36
N MET A 99 7.68 14.28 -13.86
CA MET A 99 6.48 14.47 -14.65
C MET A 99 6.58 15.85 -15.29
N HIS A 100 6.68 15.90 -16.61
CA HIS A 100 6.79 17.14 -17.36
C HIS A 100 5.45 17.89 -17.40
N ALA A 101 5.51 19.17 -17.77
CA ALA A 101 4.36 20.08 -17.87
C ALA A 101 3.26 19.63 -18.85
N ASP A 102 3.56 18.74 -19.79
CA ASP A 102 2.60 18.12 -20.70
C ASP A 102 1.93 16.86 -20.08
N GLY A 103 2.29 16.52 -18.84
CA GLY A 103 1.88 15.31 -18.14
C GLY A 103 2.62 14.06 -18.63
N TYR A 104 3.66 14.21 -19.45
CA TYR A 104 4.53 13.12 -19.87
C TYR A 104 5.44 12.69 -18.73
N VAL A 105 5.61 11.38 -18.58
CA VAL A 105 6.51 10.77 -17.61
C VAL A 105 7.38 9.78 -18.36
N ARG A 106 8.69 9.83 -18.14
CA ARG A 106 9.62 8.87 -18.73
C ARG A 106 9.23 7.44 -18.33
N PRO A 107 9.18 6.47 -19.27
CA PRO A 107 8.87 5.09 -18.95
C PRO A 107 9.92 4.54 -17.98
N CYS A 108 9.46 4.05 -16.84
CA CYS A 108 10.27 3.41 -15.81
C CYS A 108 9.50 2.22 -15.21
N THR A 109 10.23 1.38 -14.49
CA THR A 109 9.63 0.35 -13.64
C THR A 109 10.09 0.59 -12.21
N TRP A 110 9.16 0.62 -11.27
CA TRP A 110 9.46 0.55 -9.84
C TRP A 110 9.14 -0.83 -9.31
N GLU A 111 10.02 -1.36 -8.47
CA GLU A 111 9.87 -2.67 -7.86
C GLU A 111 9.50 -2.55 -6.39
N PHE A 112 8.29 -3.02 -6.06
CA PHE A 112 7.81 -3.10 -4.69
C PHE A 112 7.81 -4.56 -4.23
N CYS A 113 8.44 -4.85 -3.11
CA CYS A 113 8.46 -6.18 -2.49
C CYS A 113 7.53 -6.17 -1.28
N SER A 114 6.53 -7.05 -1.28
CA SER A 114 5.64 -7.22 -0.13
C SER A 114 6.12 -8.35 0.76
N GLU A 115 6.41 -8.03 2.02
CA GLU A 115 6.72 -9.02 3.06
C GLU A 115 5.46 -9.79 3.53
N LEU A 116 4.27 -9.29 3.17
CA LEU A 116 3.01 -9.90 3.60
C LEU A 116 2.70 -11.16 2.79
N ASP A 117 2.77 -11.06 1.46
CA ASP A 117 2.47 -12.17 0.55
C ASP A 117 3.74 -12.77 -0.07
N HIS A 118 4.94 -12.24 0.22
CA HIS A 118 6.20 -12.64 -0.44
C HIS A 118 6.13 -12.49 -1.96
N HIS A 119 5.48 -11.45 -2.45
CA HIS A 119 5.33 -11.17 -3.88
C HIS A 119 6.01 -9.85 -4.25
N VAL A 120 6.56 -9.82 -5.46
CA VAL A 120 7.03 -8.60 -6.10
C VAL A 120 5.89 -7.96 -6.88
N TYR A 121 5.72 -6.66 -6.77
CA TYR A 121 4.80 -5.83 -7.54
C TYR A 121 5.62 -4.87 -8.40
N TYR A 122 5.41 -4.94 -9.70
CA TYR A 122 6.06 -4.07 -10.68
C TYR A 122 5.10 -2.94 -11.05
N MET A 123 5.46 -1.70 -10.70
CA MET A 123 4.77 -0.53 -11.20
C MET A 123 5.46 -0.05 -12.47
N ARG A 124 4.81 -0.24 -13.62
CA ARG A 124 5.33 0.15 -14.92
C ARG A 124 4.64 1.41 -15.39
N VAL A 125 5.40 2.48 -15.60
CA VAL A 125 4.92 3.71 -16.22
C VAL A 125 4.96 3.54 -17.73
N GLN A 126 3.81 3.69 -18.40
CA GLN A 126 3.65 3.48 -19.83
C GLN A 126 3.90 4.78 -20.61
N MET A 127 4.43 4.63 -21.84
CA MET A 127 4.73 5.76 -22.74
C MET A 127 3.48 6.52 -23.20
N ALA A 128 2.31 5.87 -23.21
CA ALA A 128 1.06 6.50 -23.63
C ALA A 128 0.45 7.26 -22.45
N TRP A 129 0.46 8.59 -22.53
CA TRP A 129 -0.20 9.50 -21.59
C TRP A 129 0.26 9.40 -20.13
N GLY A 130 1.47 8.89 -19.85
CA GLY A 130 2.06 8.89 -18.50
C GLY A 130 1.29 8.07 -17.45
N GLY A 131 0.39 7.18 -17.87
CA GLY A 131 -0.32 6.27 -16.97
C GLY A 131 0.61 5.19 -16.44
N TYR A 132 0.31 4.62 -15.28
CA TYR A 132 1.04 3.47 -14.74
C TYR A 132 0.14 2.27 -14.52
N ARG A 133 0.73 1.08 -14.61
CA ARG A 133 0.09 -0.20 -14.30
C ARG A 133 0.88 -0.93 -13.22
N ILE A 134 0.16 -1.51 -12.26
CA ILE A 134 0.74 -2.40 -11.26
C ILE A 134 0.54 -3.83 -11.75
N GLU A 135 1.63 -4.57 -11.91
CA GLU A 135 1.63 -5.96 -12.30
C GLU A 135 2.19 -6.79 -11.15
N LYS A 136 1.45 -7.83 -10.75
CA LYS A 136 1.94 -8.78 -9.76
C LYS A 136 2.96 -9.69 -10.44
N GLY A 137 4.17 -9.65 -9.94
CA GLY A 137 5.30 -10.45 -10.37
C GLY A 137 5.35 -11.82 -9.71
N GLY A 138 6.54 -12.42 -9.76
CA GLY A 138 6.83 -13.70 -9.11
C GLY A 138 6.98 -13.59 -7.58
N LEU A 139 7.23 -14.75 -6.96
CA LEU A 139 7.56 -14.86 -5.56
C LEU A 139 8.93 -14.22 -5.29
N TYR A 140 8.99 -13.41 -4.23
CA TYR A 140 10.21 -12.82 -3.73
C TYR A 140 10.91 -13.83 -2.80
N SER A 141 12.08 -14.33 -3.18
CA SER A 141 12.97 -15.02 -2.24
C SER A 141 13.79 -13.98 -1.48
N SER A 142 13.61 -13.92 -0.15
CA SER A 142 14.45 -13.14 0.77
C SER A 142 15.92 -13.49 0.65
#